data_AF-A0A8T4KND4-F1
#
_entry.id   AF-A0A8T4KND4-F1
#
_cell.length_a   1.000
_cell.length_b   1.000
_cell.length_c   1.000
_cell.angle_alpha   90.00
_cell.angle_beta   90.00
_cell.angle_gamma   90.00
#
_symmetry.space_group_name_H-M   'P 1'
#
loop_
_entity.id
_entity.type
_entity.pdbx_description
1 polymer ?
#
loop_
_entity_poly.entity_id
_entity_poly.type
_entity_poly.pdbx_seq_one_letter_code
_entity_poly.pdbx_strand_id
1 'polypeptide(L)'
;MNYTFIPKHPSAGAKGTGTNISFKNAQIICRAIRRKKLSQAKRLLGDIIEKKRSLSGKYYTKTAKEIMKLIESCEKNAEFKGLKNEMLFVYASAHRGRVFRRNRRRSKFGSRLKMTNMEVLLVEKGKEKLTGKRKTEIPEKVKMTEK
;
A
#
# COMPACT_ATOMS: atom_id res chain seq x y z
N MET A 1 13.51 -6.63 5.39
CA MET A 1 12.56 -5.60 5.91
C MET A 1 11.33 -6.30 6.46
N ASN A 2 10.99 -6.07 7.74
CA ASN A 2 9.88 -6.79 8.40
C ASN A 2 8.59 -5.98 8.30
N TYR A 3 7.52 -6.55 7.76
CA TYR A 3 6.20 -5.93 7.75
C TYR A 3 5.47 -6.16 9.07
N THR A 4 4.57 -5.23 9.43
CA THR A 4 3.74 -5.40 10.64
C THR A 4 2.79 -6.61 10.52
N PHE A 5 2.29 -6.87 9.31
CA PHE A 5 1.40 -7.98 9.04
C PHE A 5 2.18 -9.13 8.41
N ILE A 6 2.11 -10.31 9.02
CA ILE A 6 2.73 -11.54 8.53
C ILE A 6 1.69 -12.30 7.69
N PRO A 7 1.85 -12.39 6.36
CA PRO A 7 0.90 -13.07 5.49
C PRO A 7 1.07 -14.59 5.55
N LYS A 8 -0.05 -15.32 5.55
CA LYS A 8 -0.06 -16.79 5.42
C LYS A 8 0.01 -17.27 3.96
N HIS A 9 -0.43 -16.43 3.03
CA HIS A 9 -0.51 -16.72 1.60
C HIS A 9 0.57 -15.95 0.82
N PRO A 10 0.82 -16.30 -0.46
CA PRO A 10 1.69 -15.53 -1.33
C PRO A 10 1.33 -14.04 -1.32
N SER A 11 2.36 -13.21 -1.27
CA SER A 11 2.18 -11.77 -1.11
C SER A 11 3.29 -10.96 -1.74
N ALA A 12 2.95 -9.73 -2.09
CA ALA A 12 3.87 -8.71 -2.56
C ALA A 12 3.67 -7.46 -1.71
N GLY A 13 4.74 -6.70 -1.45
CA GLY A 13 4.62 -5.49 -0.64
C GLY A 13 5.58 -4.41 -1.08
N ALA A 14 5.29 -3.20 -0.64
CA ALA A 14 6.13 -2.04 -0.75
C ALA A 14 6.06 -1.20 0.53
N LYS A 15 7.11 -0.42 0.77
CA LYS A 15 7.17 0.51 1.90
C LYS A 15 7.54 1.90 1.42
N GLY A 16 6.89 2.90 1.98
CA GLY A 16 7.27 4.30 1.81
C GLY A 16 7.81 4.83 3.13
N THR A 17 9.12 5.03 3.22
CA THR A 17 9.76 5.60 4.43
C THR A 17 9.93 7.11 4.29
N GLY A 18 9.61 7.87 5.35
CA GLY A 18 9.83 9.32 5.34
C GLY A 18 8.96 10.10 4.36
N THR A 19 7.74 9.63 4.10
CA THR A 19 6.80 10.37 3.25
C THR A 19 6.31 11.63 3.96
N ASN A 20 6.25 12.77 3.26
CA ASN A 20 5.84 14.06 3.84
C ASN A 20 4.32 14.18 3.94
N ILE A 21 3.72 13.34 4.79
CA ILE A 21 2.29 13.26 5.04
C ILE A 21 2.02 13.22 6.54
N SER A 22 0.83 13.68 6.93
CA SER A 22 0.34 13.54 8.30
C SER A 22 -0.05 12.10 8.61
N PHE A 23 0.55 11.54 9.67
CA PHE A 23 0.24 10.20 10.19
C PHE A 23 -1.26 9.95 10.42
N LYS A 24 -1.97 10.92 11.00
CA LYS A 24 -3.41 10.77 11.26
C LYS A 24 -4.22 10.64 9.97
N ASN A 25 -3.86 11.39 8.94
CA ASN A 25 -4.55 11.35 7.65
C ASN A 25 -4.27 10.02 6.95
N ALA A 26 -3.01 9.57 7.00
CA ALA A 26 -2.61 8.28 6.45
C ALA A 26 -3.35 7.12 7.14
N GLN A 27 -3.49 7.14 8.47
CA GLN A 27 -4.24 6.11 9.19
C GLN A 27 -5.71 6.03 8.77
N ILE A 28 -6.37 7.17 8.55
CA ILE A 28 -7.78 7.19 8.13
C ILE A 28 -7.94 6.51 6.77
N ILE A 29 -7.07 6.83 5.81
CA ILE A 29 -7.11 6.19 4.48
C ILE A 29 -6.72 4.72 4.57
N CYS A 30 -5.64 4.38 5.29
CA CYS A 30 -5.21 2.99 5.47
C CYS A 30 -6.34 2.13 6.05
N ARG A 31 -7.06 2.62 7.06
CA ARG A 31 -8.23 1.93 7.63
C ARG A 31 -9.34 1.72 6.59
N ALA A 32 -9.58 2.69 5.72
CA ALA A 32 -10.62 2.61 4.68
C ALA A 32 -10.29 1.64 3.54
N ILE A 33 -9.01 1.47 3.19
CA ILE A 33 -8.57 0.55 2.12
C ILE A 33 -8.20 -0.85 2.62
N ARG A 34 -7.87 -1.00 3.90
CA ARG A 34 -7.41 -2.27 4.48
C ARG A 34 -8.51 -3.33 4.34
N ARG A 35 -8.11 -4.55 3.96
CA ARG A 35 -8.96 -5.72 3.66
C ARG A 35 -9.89 -5.56 2.45
N LYS A 36 -9.74 -4.51 1.63
CA LYS A 36 -10.46 -4.42 0.35
C LYS A 36 -9.70 -5.13 -0.76
N LYS A 37 -10.41 -5.52 -1.82
CA LYS A 37 -9.78 -5.94 -3.08
C LYS A 37 -9.00 -4.78 -3.68
N LEU A 38 -7.93 -5.09 -4.41
CA LEU A 38 -7.08 -4.12 -5.08
C LEU A 38 -7.87 -3.14 -5.96
N SER A 39 -8.81 -3.65 -6.78
CA SER A 39 -9.68 -2.84 -7.64
C SER A 39 -10.55 -1.86 -6.86
N GLN A 40 -11.16 -2.31 -5.76
CA GLN A 40 -11.98 -1.47 -4.88
C GLN A 40 -11.16 -0.41 -4.16
N ALA A 41 -9.94 -0.75 -3.74
CA ALA A 41 -9.03 0.19 -3.10
C ALA A 41 -8.62 1.31 -4.06
N LYS A 42 -8.22 0.97 -5.30
CA LYS A 42 -7.89 1.94 -6.35
C LYS A 42 -9.06 2.87 -6.66
N ARG A 43 -10.26 2.31 -6.85
CA ARG A 43 -11.48 3.11 -7.09
C ARG A 43 -11.72 4.11 -5.96
N LEU A 44 -11.68 3.65 -4.70
CA LEU A 44 -11.89 4.53 -3.55
C LEU A 44 -10.84 5.64 -3.46
N LEU A 45 -9.58 5.36 -3.78
CA LEU A 45 -8.52 6.37 -3.80
C LEU A 45 -8.73 7.37 -4.94
N GLY A 46 -9.14 6.90 -6.13
CA GLY A 46 -9.52 7.75 -7.26
C GLY A 46 -10.66 8.71 -6.90
N ASP A 47 -11.74 8.19 -6.31
CA ASP A 47 -12.89 8.99 -5.86
C ASP A 47 -12.49 10.09 -4.85
N ILE A 48 -11.52 9.81 -3.96
CA ILE A 48 -11.01 10.79 -2.99
C ILE A 48 -10.15 11.85 -3.67
N ILE A 49 -9.34 11.47 -4.65
CA ILE A 49 -8.49 12.39 -5.41
C ILE A 49 -9.35 13.36 -6.24
N GLU A 50 -10.41 12.84 -6.87
CA GLU A 50 -11.40 13.61 -7.65
C GLU A 50 -12.42 14.35 -6.76
N LYS A 51 -12.34 14.17 -5.43
CA LYS A 51 -13.25 14.76 -4.45
C LYS A 51 -14.72 14.34 -4.60
N LYS A 52 -14.99 13.20 -5.25
CA LYS A 52 -16.33 12.61 -5.35
C LYS A 52 -16.77 11.97 -4.02
N ARG A 53 -15.82 11.42 -3.25
CA ARG A 53 -16.08 10.75 -1.97
C ARG A 53 -15.21 11.31 -0.86
N SER A 54 -15.83 11.72 0.25
CA SER A 54 -15.11 12.19 1.44
C SER A 54 -14.92 11.05 2.45
N LEU A 55 -13.85 11.15 3.26
CA LEU A 55 -13.67 10.31 4.44
C LEU A 55 -13.67 11.23 5.65
N SER A 56 -14.55 10.98 6.63
CA SER A 56 -14.65 11.81 7.84
C SER A 56 -14.78 13.31 7.54
N GLY A 57 -15.52 13.67 6.49
CA GLY A 57 -15.75 15.06 6.07
C GLY A 57 -14.56 15.74 5.37
N LYS A 58 -13.48 15.02 5.03
CA LYS A 58 -12.33 15.57 4.31
C LYS A 58 -11.93 14.73 3.10
N TYR A 59 -11.44 15.41 2.06
CA TYR A 59 -10.86 14.81 0.87
C TYR A 59 -9.35 14.82 1.03
N TYR A 60 -8.77 13.74 1.56
CA TYR A 60 -7.34 13.63 1.87
C TYR A 60 -6.47 13.48 0.61
N THR A 61 -6.58 14.39 -0.35
CA THR A 61 -6.04 14.30 -1.71
C THR A 61 -4.54 14.01 -1.76
N LYS A 62 -3.72 14.79 -1.04
CA LYS A 62 -2.26 14.58 -0.97
C LYS A 62 -1.89 13.19 -0.47
N THR A 63 -2.61 12.71 0.54
CA THR A 63 -2.34 11.40 1.15
C THR A 63 -2.79 10.26 0.25
N ALA A 64 -3.94 10.40 -0.39
CA ALA A 64 -4.45 9.43 -1.36
C ALA A 64 -3.50 9.27 -2.56
N LYS A 65 -2.97 10.38 -3.11
CA LYS A 65 -1.98 10.34 -4.20
C LYS A 65 -0.73 9.53 -3.85
N GLU A 66 -0.19 9.73 -2.65
CA GLU A 66 1.02 9.01 -2.25
C GLU A 66 0.77 7.52 -1.98
N ILE A 67 -0.39 7.18 -1.41
CA ILE A 67 -0.80 5.79 -1.24
C ILE A 67 -1.03 5.13 -2.60
N MET A 68 -1.59 5.84 -3.57
CA MET A 68 -1.78 5.34 -4.94
C MET A 68 -0.44 4.92 -5.56
N LYS A 69 0.59 5.78 -5.48
CA LYS A 69 1.95 5.46 -5.95
C LYS A 69 2.52 4.20 -5.30
N LEU A 70 2.30 4.02 -3.99
CA LEU A 70 2.75 2.82 -3.27
C LEU A 70 2.01 1.55 -3.72
N ILE A 71 0.72 1.66 -4.03
CA ILE A 71 -0.07 0.55 -4.57
C ILE A 71 0.43 0.18 -5.97
N GLU A 72 0.68 1.14 -6.84
CA GLU A 72 1.25 0.89 -8.18
C GLU A 72 2.61 0.19 -8.10
N SER A 73 3.46 0.59 -7.14
CA SER A 73 4.72 -0.12 -6.88
C SER A 73 4.49 -1.56 -6.37
N CYS A 74 3.50 -1.77 -5.50
CA CYS A 74 3.14 -3.11 -5.03
C CYS A 74 2.62 -4.01 -6.17
N GLU A 75 1.86 -3.45 -7.11
CA GLU A 75 1.33 -4.19 -8.26
C GLU A 75 2.44 -4.67 -9.17
N LYS A 76 3.40 -3.81 -9.52
CA LYS A 76 4.60 -4.22 -10.28
C LYS A 76 5.36 -5.34 -9.58
N ASN A 77 5.46 -5.28 -8.25
CA ASN A 77 6.06 -6.36 -7.45
C ASN A 77 5.22 -7.64 -7.45
N ALA A 78 3.90 -7.53 -7.51
CA ALA A 78 2.98 -8.66 -7.58
C ALA A 78 3.04 -9.34 -8.95
N GLU A 79 3.08 -8.55 -10.02
CA GLU A 79 3.26 -9.00 -11.40
C GLU A 79 4.60 -9.72 -11.57
N PHE A 80 5.68 -9.16 -11.02
CA PHE A 80 7.00 -9.81 -10.99
C PHE A 80 6.97 -11.18 -10.30
N LYS A 81 6.13 -11.33 -9.27
CA LYS A 81 5.90 -12.60 -8.57
C LYS A 81 4.84 -13.49 -9.23
N GLY A 82 4.22 -13.07 -10.33
CA GLY A 82 3.17 -13.81 -11.03
C GLY A 82 1.84 -13.93 -10.27
N LEU A 83 1.56 -13.03 -9.32
CA LEU A 83 0.30 -13.04 -8.56
C LEU A 83 -0.85 -12.46 -9.39
N LYS A 84 -2.06 -13.02 -9.28
CA LYS A 84 -3.23 -12.57 -10.05
C LYS A 84 -3.91 -11.36 -9.39
N ASN A 85 -3.95 -10.23 -10.12
CA ASN A 85 -4.48 -8.95 -9.65
C ASN A 85 -5.91 -9.01 -9.07
N GLU A 86 -6.77 -9.89 -9.60
CA GLU A 86 -8.17 -10.04 -9.17
C GLU A 86 -8.34 -10.61 -7.76
N MET A 87 -7.36 -11.40 -7.30
CA MET A 87 -7.40 -12.11 -6.02
C MET A 87 -6.60 -11.39 -4.93
N LEU A 88 -6.05 -10.21 -5.23
CA LEU A 88 -5.23 -9.44 -4.30
C LEU A 88 -6.09 -8.59 -3.36
N PHE A 89 -5.81 -8.74 -2.07
CA PHE A 89 -6.37 -7.94 -0.99
C PHE A 89 -5.30 -7.02 -0.40
N VAL A 90 -5.69 -5.78 -0.14
CA VAL A 90 -4.79 -4.74 0.38
C VAL A 90 -4.73 -4.80 1.90
N TYR A 91 -3.53 -4.96 2.44
CA TYR A 91 -3.20 -4.73 3.84
C TYR A 91 -2.29 -3.51 3.93
N ALA A 92 -2.85 -2.41 4.42
CA ALA A 92 -2.13 -1.16 4.59
C ALA A 92 -1.98 -0.82 6.07
N SER A 93 -0.80 -0.33 6.45
CA SER A 93 -0.49 0.23 7.76
C SER A 93 0.28 1.54 7.59
N ALA A 94 0.10 2.43 8.55
CA ALA A 94 0.82 3.69 8.63
C ALA A 94 1.46 3.78 10.02
N HIS A 95 2.70 4.23 10.07
CA HIS A 95 3.53 4.42 11.26
C HIS A 95 4.06 5.85 11.32
N ARG A 96 4.36 6.33 12.52
CA ARG A 96 4.97 7.65 12.70
C ARG A 96 6.42 7.60 12.18
N GLY A 97 6.75 8.51 11.27
CA GLY A 97 8.13 8.70 10.82
C GLY A 97 8.92 9.61 11.74
N ARG A 98 10.17 9.88 11.36
CA ARG A 98 11.04 10.83 12.06
C ARG A 98 10.40 12.22 12.10
N VAL A 99 10.40 12.87 13.25
CA VAL A 99 9.86 14.23 13.39
C VAL A 99 10.99 15.22 13.18
N PHE A 100 11.01 15.89 12.03
CA PHE A 100 11.93 16.99 11.80
C PHE A 100 11.38 18.28 12.42
N ARG A 101 12.26 19.10 12.99
CA ARG A 101 11.89 20.43 13.49
C ARG A 101 12.30 21.48 12.46
N ARG A 102 11.40 22.42 12.21
CA ARG A 102 11.66 23.60 11.39
C ARG A 102 12.02 24.76 12.32
N ASN A 103 13.10 25.47 11.99
CA ASN A 103 13.44 26.72 12.65
C ASN A 103 12.36 27.77 12.32
N ARG A 104 11.72 28.31 13.36
CA ARG A 104 10.63 29.28 13.26
C ARG A 104 10.84 30.36 14.33
N ARG A 105 10.46 31.60 14.03
CA ARG A 105 10.52 32.73 14.97
C ARG A 105 9.72 32.48 16.26
N ARG A 106 8.58 31.77 16.17
CA ARG A 106 7.81 31.29 17.33
C ARG A 106 7.91 29.78 17.45
N SER A 107 8.71 29.31 18.41
CA SER A 107 9.06 27.88 18.61
C SER A 107 7.84 26.95 18.81
N LYS A 108 6.77 27.44 19.44
CA LYS A 108 5.61 26.62 19.84
C LYS A 108 4.61 26.32 18.71
N PHE A 109 4.53 27.12 17.64
CA PHE A 109 3.50 26.94 16.61
C PHE A 109 4.02 26.21 15.36
N GLY A 110 3.54 24.99 15.12
CA GLY A 110 3.75 24.29 13.85
C GLY A 110 5.22 23.96 13.51
N SER A 111 6.11 23.89 14.51
CA SER A 111 7.54 23.62 14.31
C SER A 111 7.85 22.18 13.91
N ARG A 112 6.92 21.23 14.08
CA ARG A 112 7.13 19.81 13.76
C ARG A 112 6.65 19.47 12.35
N LEU A 113 7.58 19.06 11.48
CA LEU A 113 7.28 18.44 10.19
C LEU A 113 6.81 17.00 10.43
N LYS A 114 5.70 16.65 9.79
CA LYS A 114 5.10 15.32 9.90
C LYS A 114 5.65 14.43 8.80
N MET A 115 6.30 13.35 9.20
CA MET A 115 6.71 12.28 8.30
C MET A 115 5.95 11.02 8.65
N THR A 116 5.71 10.19 7.65
CA THR A 116 5.05 8.90 7.80
C THR A 116 5.83 7.78 7.15
N ASN A 117 5.91 6.66 7.86
CA ASN A 117 6.37 5.41 7.28
C ASN A 117 5.11 4.60 6.94
N MET A 118 4.98 4.20 5.68
CA MET A 118 3.83 3.51 5.14
C MET A 118 4.24 2.10 4.75
N GLU A 119 3.37 1.14 5.04
CA GLU A 119 3.54 -0.26 4.66
C GLU A 119 2.30 -0.70 3.90
N VAL A 120 2.49 -1.21 2.70
CA VAL A 120 1.41 -1.81 1.90
C VAL A 120 1.84 -3.22 1.52
N LEU A 121 0.93 -4.16 1.74
CA LEU A 121 1.09 -5.56 1.40
C LEU A 121 -0.16 -6.02 0.64
N LEU A 122 0.03 -6.60 -0.52
CA LEU A 122 -0.98 -7.28 -1.30
C LEU A 122 -0.88 -8.78 -1.00
N VAL A 123 -1.98 -9.36 -0.57
CA VAL A 123 -2.06 -10.78 -0.22
C VAL A 123 -3.04 -11.44 -1.16
N GLU A 124 -2.61 -12.52 -1.80
CA GLU A 124 -3.51 -13.35 -2.57
C GLU A 124 -4.42 -14.12 -1.60
N LYS A 125 -5.71 -13.85 -1.65
CA LYS A 125 -6.71 -14.71 -1.01
C LYS A 125 -7.39 -15.51 -2.10
N GLY A 126 -6.94 -16.74 -2.30
CA GLY A 126 -7.74 -17.72 -3.03
C GLY A 126 -9.04 -17.98 -2.28
N LYS A 127 -10.15 -18.19 -3.01
CA LYS A 127 -11.21 -19.04 -2.46
C LYS A 127 -10.55 -20.41 -2.29
N GLU A 128 -10.47 -20.95 -1.09
CA GLU A 128 -10.16 -22.37 -0.92
C GLU A 128 -11.17 -23.14 -1.77
N LYS A 129 -10.76 -23.63 -2.93
CA LYS A 129 -11.46 -24.74 -3.56
C LYS A 129 -10.92 -25.97 -2.85
N LEU A 130 -11.81 -26.66 -2.13
CA LEU A 130 -11.59 -28.04 -1.73
C LEU A 130 -11.05 -28.81 -2.94
N THR A 131 -10.01 -29.61 -2.70
CA THR A 131 -9.42 -30.65 -3.57
C THR A 131 -8.38 -30.24 -4.64
N GLY A 132 -7.24 -30.95 -4.60
CA GLY A 132 -6.52 -31.39 -5.81
C GLY A 132 -5.25 -30.63 -6.20
N LYS A 133 -4.09 -31.14 -5.75
CA LYS A 133 -2.71 -30.91 -6.23
C LYS A 133 -2.58 -30.18 -7.58
N ARG A 134 -1.80 -29.09 -7.64
CA ARG A 134 -1.13 -28.65 -8.87
C ARG A 134 0.34 -28.34 -8.61
N LYS A 135 1.19 -29.07 -9.33
CA LYS A 135 2.65 -28.98 -9.38
C LYS A 135 3.07 -27.58 -9.86
N THR A 136 4.09 -27.01 -9.25
CA THR A 136 4.70 -25.74 -9.65
C THR A 136 5.64 -25.96 -10.84
N GLU A 137 5.21 -25.61 -12.03
CA GLU A 137 6.09 -25.41 -13.20
C GLU A 137 6.54 -23.95 -13.22
N ILE A 138 7.85 -23.72 -13.23
CA ILE A 138 8.48 -22.39 -13.30
C ILE A 138 8.57 -22.00 -14.79
N PRO A 139 8.17 -20.78 -15.20
CA PRO A 139 8.11 -20.39 -16.61
C PRO A 139 9.49 -20.29 -17.29
N GLU A 140 9.59 -20.82 -18.50
CA GLU A 140 10.78 -21.04 -19.35
C GLU A 140 11.57 -19.81 -19.80
N LYS A 141 11.22 -18.59 -19.37
CA LYS A 141 11.81 -17.34 -19.91
C LYS A 141 13.28 -17.06 -19.53
N VAL A 142 13.94 -17.93 -18.77
CA VAL A 142 15.36 -17.77 -18.38
C VAL A 142 16.32 -18.55 -19.32
N LYS A 143 15.81 -19.45 -20.17
CA LYS A 143 16.68 -20.33 -21.00
C LYS A 143 17.18 -19.74 -22.33
N MET A 144 16.76 -18.53 -22.70
CA MET A 144 17.07 -17.95 -24.03
C MET A 144 18.12 -16.82 -24.01
N THR A 145 18.79 -16.57 -22.87
CA THR A 145 19.84 -15.54 -22.76
C THR A 145 21.25 -16.12 -22.54
N GLU A 146 21.40 -17.44 -22.62
CA GLU A 146 22.70 -18.11 -22.59
C GLU A 146 22.86 -18.98 -23.84
N LYS A 147 23.17 -18.34 -24.97
CA LYS A 147 23.82 -18.98 -26.12
C LYS A 147 24.47 -17.96 -27.02
#